data_AF-A0A432HF52-F1
#
_entry.id   AF-A0A432HF52-F1
#
_cell.length_a   1.000
_cell.length_b   1.000
_cell.length_c   1.000
_cell.angle_alpha   90.00
_cell.angle_beta   90.00
_cell.angle_gamma   90.00
#
_symmetry.space_group_name_H-M   'P 1'
#
loop_
_entity.id
_entity.type
_entity.pdbx_description
1 polymer ?
#
loop_
_entity_poly.entity_id
_entity_poly.type
_entity_poly.pdbx_seq_one_letter_code
_entity_poly.pdbx_strand_id
1 'polypeptide(L)'
;MAERHRYTCPSCGYEAYVAGGESRVMRAKMQTFQCNDCETIMDIATEVVDPNSEDGAWPDFIPADDIKCRHCGSHNIRVWDGKACPKCGSRMRKSKKDVMMVD
;
A
#
# COMPACT_ATOMS: atom_id res chain seq x y z
N MET A 1 2.57 11.71 11.83
CA MET A 1 3.32 11.48 10.58
C MET A 1 2.82 10.19 9.96
N ALA A 2 2.83 10.03 8.63
CA ALA A 2 2.56 8.74 8.01
C ALA A 2 3.89 7.98 7.87
N GLU A 3 3.96 6.75 8.37
CA GLU A 3 5.16 5.92 8.33
C GLU A 3 5.16 5.05 7.08
N ARG A 4 6.14 5.19 6.18
CA ARG A 4 6.39 4.24 5.09
C ARG A 4 7.59 3.38 5.38
N HIS A 5 7.46 2.07 5.14
CA HIS A 5 8.55 1.12 5.32
C HIS A 5 9.08 0.63 3.98
N ARG A 6 10.41 0.47 3.91
CA ARG A 6 11.08 -0.19 2.79
C ARG A 6 11.07 -1.70 2.96
N TYR A 7 10.74 -2.40 1.89
CA TYR A 7 10.87 -3.85 1.74
C TYR A 7 11.78 -4.16 0.57
N THR A 8 12.78 -5.02 0.79
CA THR A 8 13.73 -5.45 -0.25
C THR A 8 13.70 -6.96 -0.41
N CYS A 9 13.63 -7.44 -1.66
CA CYS A 9 13.78 -8.85 -2.00
C CYS A 9 15.28 -9.19 -2.17
N PRO A 10 15.85 -10.07 -1.33
CA PRO A 10 17.26 -10.44 -1.45
C PRO A 10 17.56 -11.32 -2.67
N SER A 11 16.54 -11.94 -3.29
CA SER A 11 16.73 -12.86 -4.42
C SER A 11 16.82 -12.14 -5.77
N CYS A 12 16.01 -11.10 -5.99
CA CYS A 12 15.95 -10.40 -7.28
C CYS A 12 16.20 -8.89 -7.20
N GLY A 13 16.48 -8.36 -5.99
CA GLY A 13 16.74 -6.94 -5.78
C GLY A 13 15.51 -6.03 -5.86
N TYR A 14 14.30 -6.57 -6.02
CA TYR A 14 13.08 -5.78 -6.05
C TYR A 14 12.84 -5.04 -4.74
N GLU A 15 12.38 -3.79 -4.83
CA GLU A 15 12.10 -2.94 -3.67
C GLU A 15 10.71 -2.33 -3.74
N ALA A 16 10.09 -2.18 -2.57
CA ALA A 16 8.81 -1.52 -2.41
C ALA A 16 8.81 -0.64 -1.16
N TYR A 17 8.12 0.49 -1.23
CA TYR A 17 7.94 1.42 -0.11
C TYR A 17 6.45 1.55 0.18
N VAL A 18 6.02 0.96 1.30
CA VAL A 18 4.62 0.89 1.69
C VAL A 18 4.46 1.16 3.18
N ALA A 19 3.44 1.93 3.51
CA ALA A 19 2.94 2.15 4.86
C ALA A 19 2.12 0.95 5.32
N GLY A 20 1.02 0.67 4.59
CA GLY A 20 -0.08 -0.14 5.09
C GLY A 20 -0.78 0.46 6.33
N GLY A 21 -1.98 -0.03 6.65
CA GLY A 21 -2.70 0.33 7.87
C GLY A 21 -3.30 1.73 7.89
N GLU A 22 -3.79 2.15 9.05
CA GLU A 22 -4.40 3.46 9.24
C GLU A 22 -3.34 4.57 9.35
N SER A 23 -3.54 5.65 8.59
CA SER A 23 -2.75 6.86 8.70
C SER A 23 -3.61 7.99 9.26
N ARG A 24 -3.38 8.35 10.52
CA ARG A 24 -4.04 9.51 11.16
C ARG A 24 -3.71 10.84 10.48
N VAL A 25 -2.53 10.95 9.85
CA VAL A 25 -2.13 12.16 9.12
C VAL A 25 -2.80 12.25 7.76
N MET A 26 -2.82 11.14 7.01
CA MET A 26 -3.49 11.10 5.71
C MET A 26 -5.02 11.01 5.85
N ARG A 27 -5.52 10.86 7.09
CA ARG A 27 -6.92 10.56 7.42
C ARG A 27 -7.49 9.48 6.50
N ALA A 28 -6.70 8.44 6.30
CA ALA A 28 -6.99 7.40 5.34
C ALA A 28 -6.55 6.04 5.87
N LYS A 29 -7.27 5.00 5.48
CA LYS A 29 -6.85 3.63 5.68
C LYS A 29 -6.19 3.15 4.40
N MET A 30 -4.91 2.80 4.50
CA MET A 30 -4.14 2.29 3.38
C MET A 30 -4.12 0.76 3.45
N GLN A 31 -4.43 0.11 2.34
CA GLN A 31 -4.21 -1.31 2.17
C GLN A 31 -3.09 -1.52 1.16
N THR A 32 -2.15 -2.39 1.51
CA THR A 32 -1.07 -2.77 0.60
C THR A 32 -1.55 -3.91 -0.30
N PHE A 33 -1.37 -3.72 -1.61
CA PHE A 33 -1.70 -4.67 -2.66
C PHE A 33 -0.47 -5.07 -3.46
N GLN A 34 -0.51 -6.29 -4.00
CA GLN A 34 0.36 -6.76 -5.07
C GLN A 34 -0.44 -6.73 -6.39
N CYS A 35 0.16 -6.22 -7.45
CA CYS A 35 -0.33 -6.40 -8.82
C CYS A 35 0.33 -7.62 -9.45
N ASN A 36 -0.47 -8.52 -9.98
CA ASN A 36 0.03 -9.74 -10.64
C ASN A 36 0.49 -9.47 -12.07
N ASP A 37 -0.02 -8.42 -12.73
CA ASP A 37 0.34 -8.12 -14.12
C ASP A 37 1.67 -7.38 -14.26
N CYS A 38 1.91 -6.32 -13.47
CA CYS A 38 3.18 -5.58 -13.51
C CYS A 38 4.14 -5.96 -12.36
N GLU A 39 3.74 -6.93 -11.53
CA GLU A 39 4.56 -7.49 -10.44
C GLU A 39 5.12 -6.42 -9.49
N THR A 40 4.24 -5.54 -9.00
CA THR A 40 4.59 -4.47 -8.05
C THR A 40 3.78 -4.57 -6.77
N ILE A 41 4.38 -4.17 -5.66
CA ILE A 41 3.70 -3.89 -4.39
C ILE A 41 3.43 -2.39 -4.28
N MET A 42 2.23 -2.02 -3.83
CA MET A 42 1.76 -0.64 -3.76
C MET A 42 0.70 -0.45 -2.68
N ASP A 43 0.64 0.74 -2.08
CA ASP A 43 -0.47 1.12 -1.22
C ASP A 43 -1.57 1.82 -2.00
N ILE A 44 -2.81 1.54 -1.59
CA ILE A 44 -4.02 2.20 -2.06
C ILE A 44 -4.81 2.64 -0.82
N ALA A 45 -5.29 3.88 -0.82
CA ALA A 45 -6.25 4.33 0.18
C ALA A 45 -7.58 3.63 -0.11
N THR A 46 -8.07 2.80 0.80
CA THR A 46 -9.37 2.11 0.64
C THR A 46 -10.50 2.88 1.29
N GLU A 47 -10.16 3.73 2.26
CA GLU A 47 -11.09 4.60 2.96
C GLU A 47 -10.39 5.96 3.13
N VAL A 48 -11.10 7.06 2.88
CA VAL A 48 -10.63 8.44 3.11
C VAL A 48 -11.67 9.18 3.94
N VAL A 49 -11.23 9.92 4.97
CA VAL A 49 -12.10 10.81 5.75
C VAL A 49 -12.29 12.10 4.96
N ASP A 50 -13.54 12.52 4.75
CA ASP A 50 -13.83 13.82 4.13
C ASP A 50 -13.37 14.93 5.06
N PRO A 51 -12.51 15.84 4.56
CA PRO A 51 -12.08 16.98 5.35
C PRO A 51 -13.23 17.89 5.81
N ASN A 52 -14.42 17.78 5.23
CA ASN A 52 -15.61 18.58 5.55
C ASN A 52 -16.63 17.86 6.45
N SER A 53 -16.42 16.60 6.84
CA SER A 53 -17.34 15.92 7.77
C SER A 53 -17.20 16.49 9.19
N GLU A 54 -18.26 17.08 9.74
CA GLU A 54 -18.26 17.68 11.09
C GLU A 54 -18.10 16.66 12.22
N ASP A 55 -18.45 15.40 11.97
CA ASP A 55 -18.41 14.26 12.88
C ASP A 55 -17.24 13.30 12.62
N GLY A 56 -16.39 13.59 11.62
CA GLY A 56 -15.28 12.72 11.23
C GLY A 56 -15.72 11.38 10.64
N ALA A 57 -16.99 11.26 10.22
CA ALA A 57 -17.53 10.06 9.62
C ALA A 57 -16.97 9.87 8.20
N TRP A 58 -16.40 8.69 7.94
CA TRP A 58 -15.80 8.27 6.67
C TRP A 58 -16.81 8.30 5.52
N PRO A 59 -16.66 9.15 4.49
CA PRO A 59 -17.68 9.20 3.45
C PRO A 59 -17.14 8.94 2.03
N ASP A 60 -15.98 8.28 1.86
CA ASP A 60 -15.62 7.68 0.57
C ASP A 60 -14.90 6.33 0.80
N PHE A 61 -15.67 5.25 0.79
CA PHE A 61 -15.16 3.89 0.59
C PHE A 61 -14.91 3.72 -0.90
N ILE A 62 -13.67 3.43 -1.30
CA ILE A 62 -13.44 3.03 -2.69
C ILE A 62 -14.06 1.64 -2.86
N PRO A 63 -15.09 1.47 -3.72
CA PRO A 63 -15.66 0.16 -3.98
C PRO A 63 -14.55 -0.82 -4.36
N ALA A 64 -14.59 -2.05 -3.83
CA ALA A 64 -13.55 -3.05 -4.07
C ALA A 64 -13.27 -3.26 -5.58
N ASP A 65 -14.32 -3.12 -6.41
CA ASP A 65 -14.26 -3.26 -7.87
C ASP A 65 -13.50 -2.12 -8.57
N ASP A 66 -13.44 -0.93 -7.95
CA ASP A 66 -12.73 0.23 -8.49
C ASP A 66 -11.24 0.26 -8.11
N ILE A 67 -10.81 -0.65 -7.24
CA ILE A 67 -9.41 -0.76 -6.84
C ILE A 67 -8.60 -1.32 -8.02
N LYS A 68 -7.69 -0.50 -8.54
CA LYS A 68 -6.79 -0.85 -9.65
C LYS A 68 -5.34 -0.54 -9.32
N CYS A 69 -4.44 -1.21 -10.05
CA CYS A 69 -3.03 -0.94 -9.98
C CYS A 69 -2.72 0.51 -10.39
N ARG A 70 -2.04 1.28 -9.53
CA ARG A 70 -1.62 2.67 -9.80
C ARG A 70 -0.47 2.76 -10.80
N HIS A 71 0.17 1.63 -11.11
CA HIS A 71 1.29 1.57 -12.04
C HIS A 71 0.84 1.18 -13.45
N CYS A 72 -0.10 0.22 -13.59
CA CYS A 72 -0.51 -0.30 -14.89
C CYS A 72 -2.03 -0.24 -15.17
N GLY A 73 -2.85 0.19 -14.20
CA GLY A 73 -4.30 0.26 -14.34
C GLY A 73 -5.04 -1.08 -14.25
N SER A 74 -4.33 -2.20 -14.06
CA SER A 74 -4.94 -3.53 -13.97
C SER A 74 -5.80 -3.71 -12.71
N HIS A 75 -6.89 -4.46 -12.85
CA HIS A 75 -7.69 -4.97 -11.72
C HIS A 75 -7.16 -6.31 -11.18
N ASN A 76 -6.15 -6.93 -11.81
CA ASN A 76 -5.52 -8.18 -11.35
C ASN A 76 -4.55 -7.90 -10.19
N ILE A 77 -5.12 -7.46 -9.07
CA ILE A 77 -4.41 -7.13 -7.84
C ILE A 77 -4.96 -7.97 -6.68
N ARG A 78 -4.16 -8.16 -5.64
CA ARG A 78 -4.57 -8.85 -4.41
C ARG A 78 -3.94 -8.21 -3.19
N VAL A 79 -4.57 -8.34 -2.03
CA VAL A 79 -3.96 -7.93 -0.76
C VAL A 79 -2.61 -8.63 -0.60
N TRP A 80 -1.57 -7.84 -0.32
CA TRP A 80 -0.24 -8.36 -0.13
C TRP A 80 -0.08 -8.95 1.27
N ASP A 81 0.57 -10.11 1.38
CA ASP A 81 0.74 -10.86 2.63
C ASP A 81 1.82 -10.28 3.58
N GLY A 82 2.45 -9.17 3.17
CA GLY A 82 3.54 -8.52 3.89
C GLY A 82 4.89 -9.25 3.78
N LYS A 83 5.00 -10.27 2.92
CA LYS A 83 6.15 -11.20 2.92
C LYS A 83 6.65 -11.56 1.53
N ALA A 84 5.79 -11.86 0.56
CA ALA A 84 6.21 -12.46 -0.71
C ALA A 84 6.64 -11.43 -1.76
N CYS A 85 7.74 -11.66 -2.46
CA CYS A 85 8.15 -10.83 -3.58
C CYS A 85 7.23 -11.06 -4.79
N PRO A 86 6.64 -10.01 -5.41
CA PRO A 86 5.75 -10.17 -6.55
C PRO A 86 6.47 -10.64 -7.82
N LYS A 87 7.81 -10.49 -7.89
CA LYS A 87 8.62 -10.83 -9.07
C LYS A 87 9.19 -12.24 -9.07
N CYS A 88 9.39 -12.84 -7.89
CA CYS A 88 10.07 -14.14 -7.79
C CYS A 88 9.53 -15.06 -6.69
N GLY A 89 8.54 -14.62 -5.91
CA GLY A 89 7.95 -15.41 -4.82
C GLY A 89 8.80 -15.50 -3.54
N SER A 90 10.10 -15.17 -3.59
CA SER A 90 10.96 -15.19 -2.40
C SER A 90 10.50 -14.22 -1.32
N ARG A 91 10.81 -14.56 -0.06
CA ARG A 91 10.48 -13.70 1.09
C ARG A 91 11.27 -12.39 1.08
N MET A 92 10.57 -11.27 1.24
CA MET A 92 11.12 -9.92 1.36
C MET A 92 11.53 -9.60 2.80
N ARG A 93 12.46 -8.64 2.94
CA ARG A 93 12.95 -8.12 4.22
C ARG A 93 12.47 -6.70 4.43
N LYS A 94 11.81 -6.44 5.56
CA LYS A 94 11.45 -5.09 6.02
C LYS A 94 12.66 -4.41 6.65
N SER A 95 12.95 -3.16 6.26
CA SER A 95 13.98 -2.34 6.91
C SER A 95 13.65 -2.11 8.38
N LYS A 96 14.65 -2.20 9.27
CA LYS A 96 14.51 -1.90 10.71
C LYS A 96 14.47 -0.40 11.02
N LYS A 97 14.98 0.46 10.12
CA LYS A 97 15.27 1.88 10.39
C LYS A 97 14.76 2.88 9.34
N ASP A 98 14.30 2.41 8.18
CA ASP A 98 13.83 3.31 7.11
C ASP A 98 12.33 3.53 7.25
N VAL A 99 11.94 4.35 8.23
CA VAL A 99 10.63 5.01 8.23
C VAL A 99 10.82 6.27 7.39
N MET A 100 10.31 6.26 6.15
CA MET A 100 10.26 7.50 5.38
C MET A 100 9.07 8.30 5.88
N MET A 101 9.36 9.40 6.59
CA MET A 101 8.38 10.44 6.87
C MET A 101 8.08 11.14 5.55
N VAL A 102 6.80 11.27 5.24
CA VAL A 102 6.33 12.09 4.13
C VAL A 102 5.85 13.41 4.72
N ASP A 103 6.50 14.48 4.27
CA ASP A 103 6.22 15.87 4.62
C ASP A 103 4.93 16.37 3.95
#